data_AF-A0A1Q8Q8N9-F1
#
_entry.id   AF-A0A1Q8Q8N9-F1
#
_cell.length_a   1.000
_cell.length_b   1.000
_cell.length_c   1.000
_cell.angle_alpha   90.00
_cell.angle_beta   90.00
_cell.angle_gamma   90.00
#
_symmetry.space_group_name_H-M   'P 1'
#
loop_
_entity.id
_entity.type
_entity.pdbx_description
1 polymer ?
#
loop_
_entity_poly.entity_id
_entity_poly.type
_entity_poly.pdbx_seq_one_letter_code
_entity_poly.pdbx_strand_id
1 'polypeptide(L)'
;MREMKTKHCSRCDQTKRLKEFYNPGRHYCIACERQSAKWRMHSKANIAATAARNAAKKAAKFGVYSDLTADDVAYLFTISGGRCSYCNRLDRLTLEHLLPMSKGHPNTISNCTAVCARCNQEKKDGDFLDFLEVRLRHREADELMHQVASRRGVPYRNVLAEFVEEQRQWNNERIRKIMAGWAAEEATG
;
A
#
# COMPACT_ATOMS: atom_id res chain seq x y z
N MET A 1 -22.69 -46.33 22.10
CA MET A 1 -22.42 -45.16 21.22
C MET A 1 -22.35 -43.91 22.11
N ARG A 2 -21.29 -43.11 22.04
CA ARG A 2 -21.24 -41.83 22.79
C ARG A 2 -22.22 -40.84 22.16
N GLU A 3 -23.13 -40.32 22.97
CA GLU A 3 -24.09 -39.30 22.56
C GLU A 3 -23.35 -38.04 22.09
N MET A 4 -23.71 -37.56 20.91
CA MET A 4 -22.99 -36.48 20.24
C MET A 4 -23.62 -35.15 20.62
N LYS A 5 -22.99 -34.42 21.54
CA LYS A 5 -23.51 -33.14 22.04
C LYS A 5 -23.64 -32.10 20.92
N THR A 6 -24.82 -31.50 20.80
CA THR A 6 -25.14 -30.43 19.82
C THR A 6 -25.59 -29.15 20.52
N LYS A 7 -25.57 -28.03 19.79
CA LYS A 7 -26.04 -26.72 20.24
C LYS A 7 -26.56 -25.91 19.05
N HIS A 8 -27.54 -25.06 19.31
CA HIS A 8 -28.09 -24.13 18.33
C HIS A 8 -27.18 -22.91 18.09
N CYS A 9 -27.01 -22.51 16.82
CA CYS A 9 -26.25 -21.34 16.41
C CYS A 9 -27.18 -20.12 16.21
N SER A 10 -27.04 -19.10 17.07
CA SER A 10 -27.82 -17.85 17.02
C SER A 10 -27.67 -16.99 15.76
N ARG A 11 -26.78 -17.32 14.82
CA ARG A 11 -26.54 -16.54 13.59
C ARG A 11 -27.11 -17.16 12.32
N CYS A 12 -27.00 -18.48 12.18
CA CYS A 12 -27.48 -19.19 11.00
C CYS A 12 -28.68 -20.10 11.31
N ASP A 13 -29.17 -20.05 12.54
CA ASP A 13 -30.35 -20.77 13.01
C ASP A 13 -30.26 -22.31 12.92
N GLN A 14 -29.05 -22.85 12.76
CA GLN A 14 -28.81 -24.30 12.62
C GLN A 14 -28.35 -24.94 13.94
N THR A 15 -28.83 -26.16 14.20
CA THR A 15 -28.30 -27.05 15.24
C THR A 15 -27.01 -27.70 14.74
N LYS A 16 -25.91 -27.50 15.47
CA LYS A 16 -24.56 -27.96 15.09
C LYS A 16 -23.90 -28.74 16.21
N ARG A 17 -22.88 -29.54 15.89
CA ARG A 17 -22.10 -30.28 16.90
C ARG A 17 -21.31 -29.28 17.76
N LEU A 18 -21.08 -29.58 19.04
CA LEU A 18 -20.31 -28.68 19.91
C LEU A 18 -18.91 -28.34 19.39
N LYS A 19 -18.26 -29.27 18.65
CA LYS A 19 -16.96 -29.03 18.00
C LYS A 19 -16.97 -27.95 16.92
N GLU A 20 -18.15 -27.54 16.45
CA GLU A 20 -18.33 -26.49 15.45
C GLU A 20 -18.42 -25.09 16.10
N PHE A 21 -18.15 -24.99 17.40
CA PHE A 21 -18.06 -23.76 18.19
C PHE A 21 -16.66 -23.67 18.80
N TYR A 22 -16.10 -22.46 18.89
CA TYR A 22 -14.76 -22.26 19.48
C TYR A 22 -14.67 -22.69 20.94
N ASN A 23 -15.76 -22.53 21.68
CA ASN A 23 -15.91 -23.00 23.05
C ASN A 23 -17.41 -23.18 23.37
N PRO A 24 -17.78 -23.93 24.43
CA PRO A 24 -19.17 -24.16 24.80
C PRO A 24 -19.98 -22.89 25.11
N GLY A 25 -19.32 -21.84 25.60
CA GLY A 25 -19.94 -20.54 25.91
C GLY A 25 -20.34 -19.73 24.68
N ARG A 26 -19.71 -19.96 23.52
CA ARG A 26 -20.01 -19.20 22.29
C ARG A 26 -21.40 -19.52 21.75
N HIS A 27 -22.21 -18.50 21.46
CA HIS A 27 -23.61 -18.67 21.01
C HIS A 27 -23.78 -18.90 19.50
N TYR A 28 -22.71 -18.87 18.70
CA TYR A 28 -22.75 -19.07 17.26
C TYR A 28 -21.52 -19.84 16.76
N CYS A 29 -21.69 -20.52 15.63
CA CYS A 29 -20.70 -21.46 15.11
C CYS A 29 -19.47 -20.76 14.49
N ILE A 30 -18.39 -21.53 14.35
CA ILE A 30 -17.12 -21.12 13.74
C ILE A 30 -17.34 -20.61 12.31
N ALA A 31 -18.24 -21.23 11.53
CA ALA A 31 -18.51 -20.82 10.15
C ALA A 31 -19.09 -19.39 10.09
N CYS A 32 -20.08 -19.07 10.93
CA CYS A 32 -20.64 -17.73 11.03
C CYS A 32 -19.61 -16.71 11.53
N GLU A 33 -18.72 -17.09 12.46
CA GLU A 33 -17.64 -16.20 12.88
C GLU A 33 -16.66 -15.93 11.73
N ARG A 34 -16.25 -16.95 10.99
CA ARG A 34 -15.38 -16.80 9.81
C ARG A 34 -16.00 -15.91 8.75
N GLN A 35 -17.32 -16.03 8.51
CA GLN A 35 -18.03 -15.17 7.58
C GLN A 35 -18.03 -13.70 8.06
N SER A 36 -18.39 -13.44 9.32
CA SER A 36 -18.34 -12.09 9.89
C SER A 36 -16.92 -11.52 9.89
N ALA A 37 -15.90 -12.35 10.17
CA ALA A 37 -14.50 -11.96 10.09
C ALA A 37 -14.10 -11.58 8.66
N LYS A 38 -14.53 -12.34 7.65
CA LYS A 38 -14.33 -12.01 6.23
C LYS A 38 -14.93 -10.63 5.90
N TRP A 39 -16.19 -10.37 6.29
CA TRP A 39 -16.82 -9.06 6.07
C TRP A 39 -16.06 -7.92 6.76
N ARG A 40 -15.67 -8.11 8.02
CA ARG A 40 -14.84 -7.13 8.75
C ARG A 40 -13.53 -6.90 8.00
N MET A 41 -12.76 -7.94 7.68
CA MET A 41 -11.45 -7.84 7.03
C MET A 41 -11.50 -7.20 5.64
N HIS A 42 -12.60 -7.35 4.90
CA HIS A 42 -12.78 -6.74 3.57
C HIS A 42 -13.48 -5.38 3.58
N SER A 43 -13.91 -4.87 4.74
CA SER A 43 -14.44 -3.50 4.83
C SER A 43 -13.36 -2.48 4.43
N LYS A 44 -13.76 -1.42 3.73
CA LYS A 44 -12.83 -0.35 3.30
C LYS A 44 -12.03 0.22 4.47
N ALA A 45 -12.68 0.40 5.62
CA ALA A 45 -12.05 0.86 6.85
C ALA A 45 -10.92 -0.06 7.33
N ASN A 46 -11.15 -1.38 7.39
CA ASN A 46 -10.09 -2.31 7.81
C ASN A 46 -8.96 -2.45 6.78
N ILE A 47 -9.26 -2.32 5.49
CA ILE A 47 -8.23 -2.29 4.45
C ILE A 47 -7.34 -1.05 4.64
N ALA A 48 -7.93 0.13 4.80
CA ALA A 48 -7.20 1.37 5.03
C ALA A 48 -6.37 1.32 6.32
N ALA A 49 -6.96 0.88 7.43
CA ALA A 49 -6.26 0.73 8.70
C ALA A 49 -5.09 -0.28 8.63
N THR A 50 -5.26 -1.37 7.87
CA THR A 50 -4.18 -2.35 7.67
C THR A 50 -3.05 -1.78 6.83
N ALA A 51 -3.37 -1.06 5.76
CA ALA A 51 -2.38 -0.39 4.92
C ALA A 51 -1.59 0.67 5.71
N ALA A 52 -2.28 1.54 6.47
CA ALA A 52 -1.64 2.54 7.34
C ALA A 52 -0.71 1.89 8.36
N ARG A 53 -1.16 0.82 9.05
CA ARG A 53 -0.33 0.07 10.02
C ARG A 53 0.93 -0.51 9.38
N ASN A 54 0.81 -1.10 8.18
CA ASN A 54 1.95 -1.67 7.47
C ASN A 54 2.93 -0.58 7.01
N ALA A 55 2.42 0.57 6.55
CA ALA A 55 3.23 1.72 6.17
C ALA A 55 3.98 2.28 7.39
N ALA A 56 3.32 2.44 8.54
CA ALA A 56 3.96 2.88 9.78
C ALA A 56 5.07 1.92 10.26
N LYS A 57 4.85 0.59 10.14
CA LYS A 57 5.90 -0.40 10.41
C LYS A 57 7.10 -0.27 9.47
N LYS A 58 6.85 -0.03 8.17
CA LYS A 58 7.90 0.22 7.18
C LYS A 58 8.66 1.52 7.53
N ALA A 59 7.95 2.58 7.89
CA ALA A 59 8.54 3.86 8.29
C ALA A 59 9.46 3.71 9.51
N ALA A 60 9.00 3.02 10.56
CA ALA A 60 9.80 2.72 11.74
C ALA A 60 11.06 1.92 11.41
N LYS A 61 10.97 0.95 10.48
CA LYS A 61 12.12 0.17 10.00
C LYS A 61 13.19 1.05 9.34
N PHE A 62 12.80 2.06 8.59
CA PHE A 62 13.72 2.99 7.92
C PHE A 62 14.09 4.21 8.76
N GLY A 63 13.48 4.39 9.94
CA GLY A 63 13.73 5.55 10.80
C GLY A 63 13.23 6.87 10.20
N VAL A 64 12.21 6.83 9.32
CA VAL A 64 11.67 8.04 8.66
C VAL A 64 10.47 8.59 9.39
N TYR A 65 10.26 9.91 9.28
CA TYR A 65 9.10 10.60 9.83
C TYR A 65 7.78 9.99 9.30
N SER A 66 6.77 9.91 10.16
CA SER A 66 5.48 9.30 9.84
C SER A 66 4.33 9.98 10.59
N ASP A 67 3.39 10.55 9.84
CA ASP A 67 2.11 11.06 10.34
C ASP A 67 0.89 10.47 9.61
N LEU A 68 1.11 9.59 8.62
CA LEU A 68 0.04 8.98 7.85
C LEU A 68 -0.95 8.20 8.73
N THR A 69 -2.22 8.59 8.68
CA THR A 69 -3.32 7.97 9.42
C THR A 69 -4.12 6.97 8.57
N ALA A 70 -5.00 6.20 9.21
CA ALA A 70 -5.95 5.34 8.51
C ALA A 70 -6.96 6.14 7.67
N ASP A 71 -7.34 7.34 8.14
CA ASP A 71 -8.28 8.22 7.44
C ASP A 71 -7.64 8.83 6.19
N ASP A 72 -6.35 9.16 6.23
CA ASP A 72 -5.59 9.59 5.05
C ASP A 72 -5.59 8.49 3.97
N VAL A 73 -5.35 7.24 4.36
CA VAL A 73 -5.39 6.12 3.42
C VAL A 73 -6.80 5.90 2.87
N ALA A 74 -7.83 6.00 3.72
CA ALA A 74 -9.22 5.90 3.29
C ALA A 74 -9.59 7.03 2.30
N TYR A 75 -9.11 8.25 2.54
CA TYR A 75 -9.25 9.39 1.63
C TYR A 75 -8.60 9.07 0.28
N LEU A 76 -7.34 8.64 0.25
CA LEU A 76 -6.63 8.30 -1.00
C LEU A 76 -7.35 7.22 -1.82
N PHE A 77 -7.86 6.18 -1.16
CA PHE A 77 -8.62 5.12 -1.83
C PHE A 77 -10.00 5.57 -2.30
N THR A 78 -10.57 6.61 -1.69
CA THR A 78 -11.86 7.15 -2.08
C THR A 78 -11.72 8.09 -3.27
N ILE A 79 -10.77 9.02 -3.22
CA ILE A 79 -10.54 9.98 -4.32
C ILE A 79 -10.04 9.32 -5.61
N SER A 80 -9.41 8.14 -5.51
CA SER A 80 -8.99 7.37 -6.68
C SER A 80 -10.17 6.75 -7.45
N GLY A 81 -11.38 6.74 -6.87
CA GLY A 81 -12.56 6.12 -7.49
C GLY A 81 -12.39 4.63 -7.76
N GLY A 82 -11.50 3.95 -7.04
CA GLY A 82 -11.17 2.54 -7.30
C GLY A 82 -10.24 2.31 -8.50
N ARG A 83 -9.66 3.37 -9.06
CA ARG A 83 -8.72 3.30 -10.19
C ARG A 83 -7.28 3.41 -9.70
N CYS A 84 -6.39 2.66 -10.35
CA CYS A 84 -4.96 2.75 -10.10
C CYS A 84 -4.42 4.11 -10.60
N SER A 85 -3.74 4.87 -9.75
CA SER A 85 -3.14 6.16 -10.13
C SER A 85 -2.05 6.08 -11.19
N TYR A 86 -1.55 4.87 -11.51
CA TYR A 86 -0.60 4.67 -12.60
C TYR A 86 -1.34 4.21 -13.86
N CYS A 87 -1.91 3.01 -13.87
CA CYS A 87 -2.49 2.44 -15.11
C CYS A 87 -3.97 2.76 -15.36
N ASN A 88 -4.61 3.55 -14.50
CA ASN A 88 -6.01 4.00 -14.58
C ASN A 88 -7.10 2.89 -14.66
N ARG A 89 -6.71 1.63 -14.49
CA ARG A 89 -7.64 0.50 -14.44
C ARG A 89 -8.35 0.42 -13.10
N LEU A 90 -9.62 0.03 -13.13
CA LEU A 90 -10.37 -0.37 -11.93
C LEU A 90 -9.77 -1.67 -11.37
N ASP A 91 -9.35 -1.64 -10.12
CA ASP A 91 -8.70 -2.79 -9.49
C ASP A 91 -8.78 -2.68 -7.96
N ARG A 92 -8.36 -3.75 -7.27
CA ARG A 92 -8.07 -3.70 -5.84
C ARG A 92 -6.81 -2.88 -5.60
N LEU A 93 -6.96 -1.80 -4.85
CA LEU A 93 -5.89 -0.85 -4.58
C LEU A 93 -5.04 -1.24 -3.37
N THR A 94 -3.76 -0.93 -3.47
CA THR A 94 -2.78 -0.90 -2.39
C THR A 94 -2.27 0.52 -2.23
N LEU A 95 -1.79 0.82 -1.02
CA LEU A 95 -1.09 2.07 -0.74
C LEU A 95 0.33 1.99 -1.35
N GLU A 96 0.75 3.04 -2.02
CA GLU A 96 2.09 3.14 -2.60
C GLU A 96 2.77 4.45 -2.22
N HIS A 97 4.06 4.39 -1.95
CA HIS A 97 4.90 5.56 -1.70
C HIS A 97 5.50 6.05 -3.02
N LEU A 98 5.31 7.34 -3.32
CA LEU A 98 5.85 7.96 -4.53
C LEU A 98 7.37 7.97 -4.44
N LEU A 99 7.90 8.60 -3.39
CA LEU A 99 9.32 8.63 -3.05
C LEU A 99 9.62 7.55 -1.98
N PRO A 100 10.62 6.69 -2.20
CA PRO A 100 10.83 5.50 -1.37
C PRO A 100 11.43 5.82 0.00
N MET A 101 10.93 5.18 1.06
CA MET A 101 11.45 5.35 2.43
C MET A 101 12.92 4.92 2.60
N SER A 102 13.42 4.02 1.75
CA SER A 102 14.84 3.62 1.73
C SER A 102 15.77 4.77 1.37
N LYS A 103 15.22 5.87 0.86
CA LYS A 103 15.91 7.14 0.56
C LYS A 103 15.65 8.22 1.59
N GLY A 104 15.04 7.89 2.72
CA GLY A 104 14.77 8.85 3.80
C GLY A 104 13.43 9.59 3.68
N HIS A 105 12.63 9.31 2.65
CA HIS A 105 11.37 10.00 2.43
C HIS A 105 10.29 9.62 3.44
N PRO A 106 9.46 10.59 3.89
CA PRO A 106 8.54 10.40 4.98
C PRO A 106 7.30 9.58 4.59
N ASN A 107 6.70 8.95 5.59
CA ASN A 107 5.39 8.30 5.49
C ASN A 107 4.27 9.31 5.79
N THR A 108 3.93 10.13 4.79
CA THR A 108 2.87 11.15 4.88
C THR A 108 1.82 10.95 3.81
N ILE A 109 0.64 11.55 3.97
CA ILE A 109 -0.40 11.53 2.93
C ILE A 109 0.11 12.07 1.60
N SER A 110 0.99 13.08 1.61
CA SER A 110 1.51 13.71 0.39
C SER A 110 2.49 12.83 -0.39
N ASN A 111 3.16 11.90 0.29
CA ASN A 111 4.07 10.93 -0.34
C ASN A 111 3.37 9.62 -0.73
N CYS A 112 2.06 9.51 -0.55
CA CYS A 112 1.31 8.28 -0.81
C CYS A 112 0.33 8.42 -1.98
N THR A 113 0.01 7.30 -2.63
CA THR A 113 -1.07 7.21 -3.62
C THR A 113 -1.71 5.81 -3.64
N ALA A 114 -2.75 5.62 -4.46
CA ALA A 114 -3.51 4.38 -4.54
C ALA A 114 -3.30 3.69 -5.90
N VAL A 115 -2.71 2.50 -5.90
CA VAL A 115 -2.34 1.78 -7.14
C VAL A 115 -2.75 0.33 -7.08
N CYS A 116 -2.84 -0.35 -8.22
CA CYS A 116 -3.05 -1.80 -8.21
C CYS A 116 -1.77 -2.54 -7.81
N ALA A 117 -1.92 -3.77 -7.31
CA ALA A 117 -0.81 -4.60 -6.85
C ALA A 117 0.27 -4.83 -7.93
N ARG A 118 -0.14 -4.99 -9.21
CA ARG A 118 0.80 -5.16 -10.33
C ARG A 118 1.71 -3.95 -10.49
N CYS A 119 1.13 -2.75 -10.47
CA CYS A 119 1.86 -1.51 -10.64
C CYS A 119 2.80 -1.24 -9.46
N ASN A 120 2.32 -1.46 -8.22
CA ASN A 120 3.14 -1.34 -7.01
C ASN A 120 4.34 -2.30 -7.05
N GLN A 121 4.11 -3.59 -7.35
CA GLN A 121 5.18 -4.59 -7.43
C GLN A 121 6.19 -4.36 -8.54
N GLU A 122 5.84 -3.60 -9.58
CA GLU A 122 6.75 -3.29 -10.65
C GLU A 122 7.60 -2.06 -10.34
N LYS A 123 7.03 -1.04 -9.70
CA LYS A 123 7.79 0.10 -9.19
C LYS A 123 8.74 -0.33 -8.05
N LYS A 124 8.24 -1.11 -7.09
CA LYS A 124 8.96 -1.49 -5.86
C LYS A 124 9.54 -0.26 -5.16
N ASP A 125 10.83 -0.28 -4.85
CA ASP A 125 11.56 0.85 -4.30
C ASP A 125 12.23 1.71 -5.40
N GLY A 126 11.86 1.52 -6.67
CA GLY A 126 12.33 2.32 -7.80
C GLY A 126 11.81 3.76 -7.77
N ASP A 127 12.54 4.64 -8.46
CA ASP A 127 12.16 6.04 -8.62
C ASP A 127 10.82 6.19 -9.34
N PHE A 128 10.07 7.19 -8.91
CA PHE A 128 8.74 7.46 -9.44
C PHE A 128 8.76 7.96 -10.87
N LEU A 129 9.59 8.97 -11.19
CA LEU A 129 9.61 9.56 -12.52
C LEU A 129 10.17 8.57 -13.55
N ASP A 130 11.23 7.83 -13.21
CA ASP A 130 11.75 6.73 -14.05
C ASP A 130 10.63 5.72 -14.37
N PHE A 131 9.85 5.33 -13.35
CA PHE A 131 8.75 4.38 -13.53
C PHE A 131 7.63 4.93 -14.42
N LEU A 132 7.32 6.24 -14.32
CA LEU A 132 6.29 6.87 -15.15
C LEU A 132 6.77 7.13 -16.58
N GLU A 133 8.02 7.53 -16.80
CA GLU A 133 8.58 7.74 -18.15
C GLU A 133 8.52 6.47 -19.00
N VAL A 134 8.70 5.31 -18.38
CA VAL A 134 8.63 4.00 -19.07
C VAL A 134 7.19 3.55 -19.32
N ARG A 135 6.19 4.02 -18.54
CA ARG A 135 4.83 3.45 -18.53
C ARG A 135 3.70 4.37 -18.94
N LEU A 136 3.81 5.65 -18.68
CA LEU A 136 2.70 6.60 -18.83
C LEU A 136 2.99 7.59 -19.94
N ARG A 137 1.91 8.03 -20.58
CA ARG A 137 1.95 9.28 -21.35
C ARG A 137 2.06 10.42 -20.33
N HIS A 138 2.90 11.42 -20.61
CA HIS A 138 3.22 12.54 -19.69
C HIS A 138 2.03 13.13 -18.90
N ARG A 139 0.81 13.10 -19.46
CA ARG A 139 -0.40 13.67 -18.84
C ARG A 139 -0.85 13.00 -17.53
N GLU A 140 -0.72 11.69 -17.38
CA GLU A 140 -1.22 10.98 -16.18
C GLU A 140 -0.27 11.18 -14.97
N ALA A 141 1.03 11.37 -15.24
CA ALA A 141 2.02 11.77 -14.25
C ALA A 141 1.72 13.15 -13.66
N ASP A 142 1.29 14.06 -14.53
CA ASP A 142 1.00 15.46 -14.22
C ASP A 142 -0.15 15.60 -13.21
N GLU A 143 -1.26 14.90 -13.44
CA GLU A 143 -2.42 14.91 -12.53
C GLU A 143 -2.06 14.45 -11.11
N LEU A 144 -1.24 13.40 -11.00
CA LEU A 144 -0.80 12.89 -9.70
C LEU A 144 0.11 13.89 -8.97
N MET A 145 1.03 14.54 -9.68
CA MET A 145 1.87 15.59 -9.12
C MET A 145 1.05 16.82 -8.69
N HIS A 146 0.01 17.19 -9.44
CA HIS A 146 -0.95 18.22 -9.02
C HIS A 146 -1.69 17.84 -7.73
N GLN A 147 -2.10 16.59 -7.58
CA GLN A 147 -2.72 16.10 -6.33
C GLN A 147 -1.73 16.14 -5.16
N VAL A 148 -0.45 15.83 -5.37
CA VAL A 148 0.60 15.98 -4.34
C VAL A 148 0.76 17.45 -3.95
N ALA A 149 0.87 18.34 -4.94
CA ALA A 149 1.00 19.79 -4.71
C ALA A 149 -0.18 20.34 -3.91
N SER A 150 -1.41 19.95 -4.28
CA SER A 150 -2.62 20.35 -3.55
C SER A 150 -2.63 19.85 -2.11
N ARG A 151 -2.20 18.61 -1.85
CA ARG A 151 -2.11 18.06 -0.47
C ARG A 151 -1.04 18.74 0.38
N ARG A 152 0.06 19.19 -0.25
CA ARG A 152 1.15 19.91 0.42
C ARG A 152 0.86 21.41 0.59
N GLY A 153 -0.13 21.95 -0.13
CA GLY A 153 -0.40 23.39 -0.15
C GLY A 153 0.71 24.21 -0.83
N VAL A 154 1.42 23.61 -1.79
CA VAL A 154 2.55 24.26 -2.48
C VAL A 154 2.29 24.36 -3.99
N PRO A 155 2.95 25.29 -4.70
CA PRO A 155 2.89 25.35 -6.15
C PRO A 155 3.38 24.04 -6.80
N TYR A 156 2.72 23.62 -7.88
CA TYR A 156 3.11 22.44 -8.67
C TYR A 156 4.60 22.41 -9.03
N ARG A 157 5.16 23.56 -9.44
CA ARG A 157 6.59 23.68 -9.79
C ARG A 157 7.54 23.24 -8.67
N ASN A 158 7.14 23.38 -7.41
CA ASN A 158 7.97 22.97 -6.27
C ASN A 158 8.01 21.45 -6.16
N VAL A 159 6.86 20.80 -6.32
CA VAL A 159 6.77 19.33 -6.35
C VAL A 159 7.52 18.78 -7.54
N LEU A 160 7.33 19.35 -8.73
CA LEU A 160 8.04 18.92 -9.93
C LEU A 160 9.55 19.04 -9.75
N ALA A 161 10.04 20.18 -9.24
CA ALA A 161 11.48 20.37 -9.00
C ALA A 161 12.07 19.36 -8.01
N GLU A 162 11.35 19.06 -6.92
CA GLU A 162 11.74 18.02 -5.95
C GLU A 162 11.85 16.65 -6.61
N PHE A 163 10.80 16.22 -7.32
CA PHE A 163 10.78 14.90 -7.95
C PHE A 163 11.84 14.75 -9.03
N VAL A 164 12.10 15.80 -9.82
CA VAL A 164 13.17 15.80 -10.84
C VAL A 164 14.55 15.70 -10.18
N GLU A 165 14.80 16.40 -9.08
CA GLU A 165 16.08 16.31 -8.39
C GLU A 165 16.26 14.92 -7.74
N GLU A 166 15.21 14.33 -7.18
CA GLU A 166 15.22 12.96 -6.66
C GLU A 166 15.56 11.94 -7.76
N GLN A 167 14.91 12.06 -8.93
CA GLN A 167 15.20 11.22 -10.09
C GLN A 167 16.66 11.38 -10.54
N ARG A 168 17.16 12.62 -10.60
CA ARG A 168 18.56 12.90 -10.94
C ARG A 168 19.53 12.24 -9.97
N GLN A 169 19.28 12.35 -8.67
CA GLN A 169 20.13 11.72 -7.64
C GLN A 169 20.08 10.20 -7.74
N TRP A 170 18.89 9.63 -7.92
CA TRP A 170 18.66 8.21 -8.13
C TRP A 170 19.47 7.65 -9.31
N ASN A 171 19.38 8.31 -10.46
CA ASN A 171 20.07 7.89 -11.68
C ASN A 171 21.60 8.04 -11.55
N ASN A 172 22.08 9.12 -10.93
CA ASN A 172 23.51 9.29 -10.66
C ASN A 172 24.06 8.19 -9.75
N GLU A 173 23.33 7.81 -8.70
CA GLU A 173 23.75 6.71 -7.83
C GLU A 173 23.75 5.35 -8.55
N ARG A 174 22.75 5.09 -9.41
CA ARG A 174 22.69 3.86 -10.21
C ARG A 174 23.92 3.74 -11.11
N ILE A 175 24.26 4.81 -11.83
CA ILE A 175 25.45 4.84 -12.68
C ILE A 175 26.72 4.61 -11.85
N ARG A 176 26.89 5.30 -10.72
CA ARG A 176 28.07 5.10 -9.86
C ARG A 176 28.22 3.65 -9.39
N LYS A 177 27.13 2.96 -9.07
CA LYS A 177 27.16 1.53 -8.69
C LYS A 177 27.57 0.63 -9.85
N ILE A 178 27.07 0.89 -11.06
CA ILE A 178 27.46 0.15 -12.27
C ILE A 178 28.96 0.34 -12.53
N MET A 179 29.45 1.58 -12.52
CA MET A 179 30.86 1.89 -12.73
C MET A 179 31.76 1.24 -11.66
N ALA A 180 31.33 1.22 -10.40
CA ALA A 180 32.05 0.54 -9.33
C ALA A 180 32.08 -0.99 -9.51
N GLY A 181 31.01 -1.59 -10.05
CA GLY A 181 30.97 -3.01 -10.40
C GLY A 181 31.97 -3.36 -11.50
N TRP A 182 31.99 -2.58 -12.58
CA TRP A 182 32.96 -2.77 -13.68
C TRP A 182 34.42 -2.63 -13.21
N ALA A 183 34.71 -1.61 -12.39
CA ALA A 183 36.05 -1.42 -11.84
C ALA A 183 36.48 -2.60 -10.93
N ALA A 184 35.54 -3.24 -10.22
CA ALA A 184 35.83 -4.42 -9.41
C ALA A 184 36.09 -5.67 -10.26
N GLU A 185 35.35 -5.85 -11.36
CA GLU A 185 35.56 -6.94 -12.32
C GLU A 185 36.95 -6.82 -12.99
N GLU A 186 37.32 -5.61 -13.46
CA GLU A 186 38.64 -5.33 -14.06
C GLU A 186 39.81 -5.54 -13.08
N ALA A 187 39.62 -5.31 -11.79
CA ALA A 187 40.66 -5.52 -10.78
C ALA A 187 40.86 -7.00 -10.40
N THR A 188 39.94 -7.89 -10.80
CA THR A 188 39.97 -9.32 -10.48
C THR A 188 40.30 -10.23 -11.68
N GLY A 189 40.39 -9.66 -12.88
CA GLY A 189 40.78 -10.35 -14.12
C GLY A 189 42.22 -10.04 -14.53
#